data_AF-A0A7S0W327-F1
#
_entry.id   AF-A0A7S0W327-F1
#
_cell.length_a   1.000
_cell.length_b   1.000
_cell.length_c   1.000
_cell.angle_alpha   90.00
_cell.angle_beta   90.00
_cell.angle_gamma   90.00
#
_symmetry.space_group_name_H-M   'P 1'
#
loop_
_entity.id
_entity.type
_entity.pdbx_description
1 polymer ?
#
loop_
_entity_poly.entity_id
_entity_poly.type
_entity_poly.pdbx_seq_one_letter_code
_entity_poly.pdbx_strand_id
1 'polypeptide(L)'
;GGRQVQFEEQSAADLVALVRSRSAGAALSAATELDKACKREEGRGAVLAVPGCCDTIGSLLVRGDAACAAKAARILASLSLDARGRSLITAAEQAVHSLASLLTAGDRQAVQYSTLLLGNLAMDRAGRACILSSPPLCQALASLVFSQDVKTLRHTAGALRNLASDSQGRRWLEGDAACLRQLQALASHPDVSTARYAAAVLRNLEPRGQRAPKFTL
;
A
#
# COMPACT_ATOMS: atom_id res chain seq x y z
N GLY A 1 -19.21 11.95 24.05
CA GLY A 1 -18.22 10.88 23.87
C GLY A 1 -18.87 9.60 23.37
N GLY A 2 -19.32 8.71 24.25
CA GLY A 2 -19.68 7.33 23.88
C GLY A 2 -20.81 7.13 22.86
N ARG A 3 -21.86 7.97 22.85
CA ARG A 3 -23.03 7.80 21.97
C ARG A 3 -22.73 8.10 20.49
N GLN A 4 -21.81 9.02 20.23
CA GLN A 4 -21.39 9.39 18.88
C GLN A 4 -20.46 8.33 18.29
N VAL A 5 -19.56 7.78 19.12
CA VAL A 5 -18.66 6.67 18.73
C VAL A 5 -19.46 5.41 18.37
N GLN A 6 -20.47 5.05 19.16
CA GLN A 6 -21.33 3.89 18.86
C GLN A 6 -22.12 4.05 17.56
N PHE A 7 -22.56 5.27 17.24
CA PHE A 7 -23.27 5.54 15.99
C PHE A 7 -22.33 5.44 14.77
N GLU A 8 -21.11 5.94 14.89
CA GLU A 8 -20.09 5.86 13.84
C GLU A 8 -19.64 4.40 13.60
N GLU A 9 -19.49 3.59 14.65
CA GLU A 9 -19.16 2.16 14.54
C GLU A 9 -20.28 1.35 13.87
N GLN A 10 -21.54 1.59 14.26
CA GLN A 10 -22.67 0.92 13.62
C GLN A 10 -22.78 1.31 12.14
N SER A 11 -22.61 2.60 11.82
CA SER A 11 -22.59 3.08 10.44
C SER A 11 -21.44 2.45 9.63
N ALA A 12 -20.25 2.30 10.22
CA ALA A 12 -19.13 1.64 9.58
C ALA A 12 -19.41 0.15 9.32
N ALA A 13 -20.03 -0.56 10.28
CA ALA A 13 -20.41 -1.96 10.13
C ALA A 13 -21.39 -2.17 8.97
N ASP A 14 -22.42 -1.34 8.89
CA ASP A 14 -23.42 -1.40 7.82
C ASP A 14 -22.79 -1.15 6.45
N LEU A 15 -21.89 -0.16 6.35
CA LEU A 15 -21.17 0.13 5.12
C LEU A 15 -20.21 -0.99 4.70
N VAL A 16 -19.47 -1.57 5.66
CA VAL A 16 -18.60 -2.75 5.41
C VAL A 16 -19.43 -3.94 4.95
N ALA A 17 -20.60 -4.17 5.53
CA ALA A 17 -21.50 -5.23 5.07
C ALA A 17 -22.01 -4.96 3.63
N LEU A 18 -22.39 -3.71 3.33
CA LEU A 18 -22.93 -3.31 2.04
C LEU A 18 -21.90 -3.42 0.90
N VAL A 19 -20.61 -3.33 1.19
CA VAL A 19 -19.52 -3.62 0.23
C VAL A 19 -19.67 -5.02 -0.39
N ARG A 20 -20.24 -6.00 0.32
CA ARG A 20 -20.44 -7.36 -0.21
C ARG A 20 -21.60 -7.46 -1.21
N SER A 21 -22.41 -6.41 -1.37
CA SER A 21 -23.57 -6.40 -2.26
C SER A 21 -23.24 -6.89 -3.66
N ARG A 22 -24.16 -7.64 -4.28
CA ARG A 22 -24.03 -8.06 -5.69
C ARG A 22 -24.31 -6.89 -6.65
N SER A 23 -24.97 -5.84 -6.19
CA SER A 23 -25.14 -4.62 -6.97
C SER A 23 -23.85 -3.81 -6.97
N ALA A 24 -23.21 -3.68 -8.13
CA ALA A 24 -21.99 -2.89 -8.31
C ALA A 24 -22.18 -1.44 -7.84
N GLY A 25 -23.35 -0.84 -8.15
CA GLY A 25 -23.67 0.52 -7.70
C GLY A 25 -23.78 0.65 -6.19
N ALA A 26 -24.39 -0.33 -5.50
CA ALA A 26 -24.49 -0.34 -4.04
C ALA A 26 -23.12 -0.53 -3.38
N ALA A 27 -22.31 -1.47 -3.88
CA ALA A 27 -20.97 -1.73 -3.38
C ALA A 27 -20.05 -0.50 -3.58
N LEU A 28 -20.10 0.15 -4.74
CA LEU A 28 -19.34 1.36 -5.03
C LEU A 28 -19.77 2.55 -4.17
N SER A 29 -21.08 2.70 -3.93
CA SER A 29 -21.61 3.74 -3.04
C SER A 29 -21.13 3.53 -1.61
N ALA A 30 -21.23 2.30 -1.10
CA ALA A 30 -20.72 1.94 0.22
C ALA A 30 -19.21 2.21 0.34
N ALA A 31 -18.42 1.76 -0.63
CA ALA A 31 -16.98 2.01 -0.67
C ALA A 31 -16.66 3.51 -0.77
N THR A 32 -17.54 4.32 -1.40
CA THR A 32 -17.39 5.78 -1.44
C THR A 32 -17.57 6.43 -0.08
N GLU A 33 -18.56 6.00 0.69
CA GLU A 33 -18.77 6.54 2.04
C GLU A 33 -17.70 6.05 3.01
N LEU A 34 -17.29 4.77 2.95
CA LEU A 34 -16.18 4.24 3.75
C LEU A 34 -14.90 5.02 3.53
N ASP A 35 -14.60 5.30 2.27
CA ASP A 35 -13.42 6.09 1.97
C ASP A 35 -13.49 7.50 2.56
N LYS A 36 -14.63 8.19 2.46
CA LYS A 36 -14.78 9.53 3.05
C LYS A 36 -14.54 9.47 4.56
N ALA A 37 -15.08 8.45 5.23
CA ALA A 37 -14.84 8.22 6.66
C ALA A 37 -13.34 8.00 6.95
N CYS A 38 -12.64 7.18 6.16
CA CYS A 38 -11.23 6.85 6.36
C CYS A 38 -10.26 8.02 6.18
N LYS A 39 -10.72 9.18 5.67
CA LYS A 39 -9.91 10.42 5.64
C LYS A 39 -9.57 10.91 7.06
N ARG A 40 -10.40 10.58 8.05
CA ARG A 40 -10.21 10.96 9.46
C ARG A 40 -9.75 9.76 10.28
N GLU A 41 -9.03 10.01 11.36
CA GLU A 41 -8.54 8.96 12.25
C GLU A 41 -9.69 8.21 12.94
N GLU A 42 -10.71 8.94 13.38
CA GLU A 42 -11.89 8.35 14.03
C GLU A 42 -12.61 7.39 13.07
N GLY A 43 -12.79 7.80 11.81
CA GLY A 43 -13.41 6.96 10.79
C GLY A 43 -12.58 5.72 10.43
N ARG A 44 -11.24 5.82 10.39
CA ARG A 44 -10.37 4.63 10.25
C ARG A 44 -10.52 3.71 11.46
N GLY A 45 -10.53 4.26 12.67
CA GLY A 45 -10.73 3.51 13.91
C GLY A 45 -12.05 2.74 13.90
N ALA A 46 -13.15 3.40 13.55
CA ALA A 46 -14.47 2.80 13.44
C ALA A 46 -14.50 1.65 12.42
N VAL A 47 -13.91 1.84 11.23
CA VAL A 47 -13.83 0.77 10.22
C VAL A 47 -12.97 -0.41 10.70
N LEU A 48 -11.83 -0.14 11.36
CA LEU A 48 -10.96 -1.19 11.91
C LEU A 48 -11.55 -1.92 13.11
N ALA A 49 -12.53 -1.33 13.79
CA ALA A 49 -13.28 -1.98 14.85
C ALA A 49 -14.23 -3.07 14.31
N VAL A 50 -14.68 -2.95 13.04
CA VAL A 50 -15.57 -3.93 12.40
C VAL A 50 -14.79 -5.23 12.11
N PRO A 51 -15.24 -6.40 12.64
CA PRO A 51 -14.59 -7.68 12.37
C PRO A 51 -14.57 -8.04 10.88
N GLY A 52 -13.41 -8.49 10.37
CA GLY A 52 -13.26 -8.90 8.97
C GLY A 52 -13.41 -7.76 7.94
N CYS A 53 -13.26 -6.50 8.37
CA CYS A 53 -13.41 -5.36 7.47
C CYS A 53 -12.38 -5.37 6.33
N CYS A 54 -11.10 -5.66 6.62
CA CYS A 54 -10.04 -5.69 5.62
C CYS A 54 -10.25 -6.81 4.59
N ASP A 55 -10.69 -8.00 4.99
CA ASP A 55 -11.04 -9.08 4.06
C ASP A 55 -12.21 -8.68 3.16
N THR A 56 -13.22 -8.05 3.77
CA THR A 56 -14.43 -7.63 3.07
C THR A 56 -14.14 -6.56 2.03
N ILE A 57 -13.41 -5.52 2.42
CA ILE A 57 -12.98 -4.45 1.52
C ILE A 57 -11.99 -5.01 0.48
N GLY A 58 -11.07 -5.88 0.90
CA GLY A 58 -10.10 -6.54 0.02
C GLY A 58 -10.76 -7.40 -1.06
N SER A 59 -11.92 -8.00 -0.79
CA SER A 59 -12.66 -8.76 -1.80
C SER A 59 -13.00 -7.93 -3.05
N LEU A 60 -13.22 -6.61 -2.91
CA LEU A 60 -13.49 -5.71 -4.03
C LEU A 60 -12.29 -5.55 -4.97
N LEU A 61 -11.06 -5.80 -4.52
CA LEU A 61 -9.89 -5.81 -5.41
C LEU A 61 -9.97 -6.95 -6.43
N VAL A 62 -10.63 -8.04 -6.07
CA VAL A 62 -10.72 -9.27 -6.88
C VAL A 62 -12.01 -9.31 -7.69
N ARG A 63 -13.15 -9.00 -7.06
CA ARG A 63 -14.48 -9.15 -7.68
C ARG A 63 -15.04 -7.85 -8.25
N GLY A 64 -14.50 -6.71 -7.84
CA GLY A 64 -15.02 -5.40 -8.21
C GLY A 64 -14.65 -5.05 -9.65
N ASP A 65 -15.43 -4.15 -10.24
CA ASP A 65 -14.96 -3.44 -11.43
C ASP A 65 -13.78 -2.52 -11.11
N ALA A 66 -13.20 -1.89 -12.14
CA ALA A 66 -12.05 -1.01 -11.97
C ALA A 66 -12.31 0.12 -10.94
N ALA A 67 -13.53 0.66 -10.88
CA ALA A 67 -13.88 1.72 -9.95
C ALA A 67 -13.93 1.20 -8.50
N CYS A 68 -14.53 0.03 -8.27
CA CYS A 68 -14.57 -0.63 -6.96
C CYS A 68 -13.17 -1.02 -6.49
N ALA A 69 -12.34 -1.59 -7.36
CA ALA A 69 -10.98 -1.99 -7.05
C ALA A 69 -10.11 -0.79 -6.68
N ALA A 70 -10.17 0.30 -7.46
CA ALA A 70 -9.47 1.55 -7.14
C ALA A 70 -9.94 2.13 -5.79
N LYS A 71 -11.24 2.04 -5.49
CA LYS A 71 -11.80 2.47 -4.21
C LYS A 71 -11.25 1.65 -3.05
N ALA A 72 -11.28 0.33 -3.18
CA ALA A 72 -10.80 -0.59 -2.17
C ALA A 72 -9.32 -0.36 -1.88
N ALA A 73 -8.48 -0.23 -2.91
CA ALA A 73 -7.06 0.07 -2.75
C ALA A 73 -6.84 1.36 -1.95
N ARG A 74 -7.65 2.39 -2.19
CA ARG A 74 -7.57 3.66 -1.48
C ARG A 74 -8.04 3.61 -0.03
N ILE A 75 -9.11 2.89 0.25
CA ILE A 75 -9.58 2.65 1.62
C ILE A 75 -8.51 1.89 2.39
N LEU A 76 -8.02 0.77 1.84
CA LEU A 76 -6.99 -0.05 2.47
C LEU A 76 -5.69 0.74 2.66
N ALA A 77 -5.28 1.57 1.69
CA ALA A 77 -4.14 2.48 1.84
C ALA A 77 -4.34 3.44 3.03
N SER A 78 -5.54 3.97 3.21
CA SER A 78 -5.87 4.85 4.34
C SER A 78 -5.83 4.08 5.67
N LEU A 79 -6.44 2.89 5.73
CA LEU A 79 -6.42 2.02 6.92
C LEU A 79 -5.00 1.56 7.30
N SER A 80 -4.11 1.42 6.31
CA SER A 80 -2.71 1.01 6.53
C SER A 80 -1.83 2.08 7.19
N LEU A 81 -2.35 3.29 7.40
CA LEU A 81 -1.71 4.29 8.27
C LEU A 81 -1.65 3.78 9.71
N ASP A 82 -2.65 3.01 10.14
CA ASP A 82 -2.75 2.39 11.45
C ASP A 82 -2.02 1.04 11.49
N ALA A 83 -1.23 0.78 12.55
CA ALA A 83 -0.51 -0.49 12.70
C ALA A 83 -1.45 -1.72 12.72
N ARG A 84 -2.60 -1.58 13.39
CA ARG A 84 -3.67 -2.60 13.38
C ARG A 84 -4.18 -2.85 11.96
N GLY A 85 -4.41 -1.79 11.19
CA GLY A 85 -4.83 -1.89 9.79
C GLY A 85 -3.81 -2.64 8.93
N ARG A 86 -2.51 -2.33 9.07
CA ARG A 86 -1.46 -3.07 8.36
C ARG A 86 -1.46 -4.56 8.68
N SER A 87 -1.60 -4.91 9.96
CA SER A 87 -1.66 -6.31 10.39
C SER A 87 -2.86 -7.04 9.79
N LEU A 88 -4.06 -6.43 9.84
CA LEU A 88 -5.28 -7.02 9.30
C LEU A 88 -5.23 -7.16 7.78
N ILE A 89 -4.73 -6.15 7.07
CA ILE A 89 -4.59 -6.21 5.61
C ILE A 89 -3.56 -7.25 5.19
N THR A 90 -2.44 -7.35 5.90
CA THR A 90 -1.40 -8.36 5.61
C THR A 90 -1.92 -9.79 5.79
N ALA A 91 -2.82 -10.00 6.77
CA ALA A 91 -3.48 -11.30 6.97
C ALA A 91 -4.39 -11.70 5.80
N ALA A 92 -4.92 -10.72 5.05
CA ALA A 92 -5.67 -10.93 3.82
C ALA A 92 -4.73 -11.11 2.60
N GLU A 93 -3.83 -12.10 2.65
CA GLU A 93 -2.72 -12.27 1.68
C GLU A 93 -3.19 -12.27 0.22
N GLN A 94 -4.30 -12.97 -0.07
CA GLN A 94 -4.87 -13.00 -1.43
C GLN A 94 -5.29 -11.60 -1.93
N ALA A 95 -5.84 -10.76 -1.04
CA ALA A 95 -6.20 -9.39 -1.39
C ALA A 95 -4.96 -8.55 -1.68
N VAL A 96 -3.89 -8.71 -0.88
CA VAL A 96 -2.61 -8.02 -1.12
C VAL A 96 -2.02 -8.46 -2.46
N HIS A 97 -1.95 -9.76 -2.73
CA HIS A 97 -1.40 -10.31 -3.98
C HIS A 97 -2.20 -9.87 -5.21
N SER A 98 -3.53 -9.71 -5.09
CA SER A 98 -4.37 -9.22 -6.18
C SER A 98 -4.02 -7.79 -6.64
N LEU A 99 -3.34 -6.99 -5.80
CA LEU A 99 -2.88 -5.65 -6.19
C LEU A 99 -1.94 -5.67 -7.39
N ALA A 100 -1.29 -6.80 -7.71
CA ALA A 100 -0.42 -6.92 -8.88
C ALA A 100 -1.13 -6.53 -10.18
N SER A 101 -2.40 -6.92 -10.35
CA SER A 101 -3.17 -6.56 -11.54
C SER A 101 -3.48 -5.06 -11.60
N LEU A 102 -3.77 -4.43 -10.45
CA LEU A 102 -4.02 -2.98 -10.36
C LEU A 102 -2.78 -2.16 -10.67
N LEU A 103 -1.59 -2.63 -10.26
CA LEU A 103 -0.32 -1.96 -10.56
C LEU A 103 0.00 -1.94 -12.06
N THR A 104 -0.57 -2.86 -12.84
CA THR A 104 -0.37 -2.97 -14.30
C THR A 104 -1.57 -2.50 -15.13
N ALA A 105 -2.71 -2.17 -14.51
CA ALA A 105 -3.98 -1.88 -15.20
C ALA A 105 -4.03 -0.54 -15.93
N GLY A 106 -3.02 0.33 -15.78
CA GLY A 106 -2.97 1.64 -16.43
C GLY A 106 -3.83 2.74 -15.76
N ASP A 107 -4.71 2.39 -14.81
CA ASP A 107 -5.41 3.41 -14.00
C ASP A 107 -4.45 4.05 -13.00
N ARG A 108 -4.14 5.33 -13.25
CA ARG A 108 -3.16 6.09 -12.47
C ARG A 108 -3.50 6.14 -10.98
N GLN A 109 -4.78 6.26 -10.61
CA GLN A 109 -5.15 6.34 -9.19
C GLN A 109 -5.01 4.99 -8.51
N ALA A 110 -5.47 3.92 -9.15
CA ALA A 110 -5.33 2.56 -8.67
C ALA A 110 -3.85 2.21 -8.43
N VAL A 111 -2.97 2.55 -9.37
CA VAL A 111 -1.51 2.36 -9.23
C VAL A 111 -0.97 3.15 -8.03
N GLN A 112 -1.31 4.44 -7.91
CA GLN A 112 -0.82 5.28 -6.82
C GLN A 112 -1.22 4.77 -5.43
N TYR A 113 -2.49 4.37 -5.25
CA TYR A 113 -2.98 3.90 -3.96
C TYR A 113 -2.54 2.47 -3.65
N SER A 114 -2.45 1.59 -4.65
CA SER A 114 -1.88 0.25 -4.47
C SER A 114 -0.42 0.33 -4.05
N THR A 115 0.37 1.20 -4.69
CA THR A 115 1.78 1.39 -4.32
C THR A 115 1.93 2.03 -2.93
N LEU A 116 1.06 3.00 -2.59
CA LEU A 116 1.04 3.60 -1.25
C LEU A 116 0.73 2.54 -0.18
N LEU A 117 -0.27 1.70 -0.42
CA LEU A 117 -0.64 0.60 0.47
C LEU A 117 0.55 -0.35 0.67
N LEU A 118 1.16 -0.84 -0.41
CA LEU A 118 2.32 -1.74 -0.32
C LEU A 118 3.49 -1.09 0.43
N GLY A 119 3.73 0.20 0.21
CA GLY A 119 4.74 0.96 0.93
C GLY A 119 4.46 1.03 2.44
N ASN A 120 3.19 1.21 2.82
CA ASN A 120 2.78 1.20 4.22
C ASN A 120 2.91 -0.20 4.84
N LEU A 121 2.43 -1.25 4.18
CA LEU A 121 2.54 -2.64 4.66
C LEU A 121 4.02 -3.03 4.87
N ALA A 122 4.91 -2.61 3.96
CA ALA A 122 6.34 -2.90 4.05
C ALA A 122 7.04 -2.27 5.28
N MET A 123 6.39 -1.35 6.00
CA MET A 123 6.91 -0.86 7.29
C MET A 123 7.04 -2.00 8.31
N ASP A 124 6.14 -2.99 8.26
CA ASP A 124 6.14 -4.13 9.16
C ASP A 124 6.78 -5.36 8.51
N ARG A 125 7.41 -6.23 9.32
CA ARG A 125 8.08 -7.44 8.82
C ARG A 125 7.13 -8.40 8.11
N ALA A 126 5.92 -8.58 8.64
CA ALA A 126 4.91 -9.45 8.04
C ALA A 126 4.48 -8.94 6.65
N GLY A 127 4.28 -7.62 6.52
CA GLY A 127 3.95 -7.01 5.23
C GLY A 127 5.05 -7.18 4.20
N ARG A 128 6.33 -7.00 4.60
CA ARG A 128 7.46 -7.29 3.69
C ARG A 128 7.49 -8.75 3.22
N ALA A 129 7.27 -9.70 4.14
CA ALA A 129 7.24 -11.12 3.80
C ALA A 129 6.09 -11.44 2.83
N CYS A 130 4.89 -10.90 3.06
CA CYS A 130 3.72 -11.07 2.20
C CYS A 130 3.92 -10.46 0.80
N ILE A 131 4.58 -9.31 0.69
CA ILE A 131 4.90 -8.71 -0.62
C ILE A 131 5.92 -9.57 -1.37
N LEU A 132 6.98 -9.99 -0.68
CA LEU A 132 8.08 -10.76 -1.26
C LEU A 132 7.69 -12.22 -1.57
N SER A 133 6.59 -12.74 -1.01
CA SER A 133 6.02 -14.05 -1.37
C SER A 133 5.28 -14.05 -2.71
N SER A 134 5.02 -12.87 -3.29
CA SER A 134 4.31 -12.71 -4.56
C SER A 134 5.24 -12.19 -5.66
N PRO A 135 5.72 -13.09 -6.55
CA PRO A 135 6.53 -12.69 -7.71
C PRO A 135 5.85 -11.63 -8.61
N PRO A 136 4.54 -11.71 -8.90
CA PRO A 136 3.86 -10.67 -9.70
C PRO A 136 3.90 -9.28 -9.04
N LEU A 137 3.71 -9.18 -7.73
CA LEU A 137 3.83 -7.91 -7.01
C LEU A 137 5.26 -7.36 -7.06
N CYS A 138 6.25 -8.23 -6.87
CA CYS A 138 7.65 -7.86 -6.94
C CYS A 138 8.00 -7.30 -8.34
N GLN A 139 7.60 -8.00 -9.40
CA GLN A 139 7.82 -7.57 -10.78
C GLN A 139 7.14 -6.23 -11.09
N ALA A 140 5.90 -6.05 -10.64
CA ALA A 140 5.18 -4.79 -10.81
C ALA A 140 5.87 -3.63 -10.09
N LEU A 141 6.30 -3.81 -8.83
CA LEU A 141 7.05 -2.79 -8.09
C LEU A 141 8.38 -2.45 -8.76
N ALA A 142 9.11 -3.44 -9.25
CA ALA A 142 10.37 -3.23 -9.99
C ALA A 142 10.16 -2.48 -11.30
N SER A 143 9.03 -2.68 -11.98
CA SER A 143 8.70 -1.93 -13.21
C SER A 143 8.26 -0.48 -12.93
N LEU A 144 7.61 -0.23 -11.79
CA LEU A 144 7.10 1.10 -11.46
C LEU A 144 8.18 2.14 -11.12
N VAL A 145 9.45 1.75 -10.96
CA VAL A 145 10.59 2.70 -10.86
C VAL A 145 10.88 3.42 -12.19
N PHE A 146 10.27 2.98 -13.29
CA PHE A 146 10.33 3.62 -14.61
C PHE A 146 9.09 4.47 -14.93
N SER A 147 8.14 4.60 -14.00
CA SER A 147 6.93 5.39 -14.20
C SER A 147 7.25 6.86 -14.46
N GLN A 148 6.44 7.53 -15.30
CA GLN A 148 6.53 8.98 -15.50
C GLN A 148 5.67 9.77 -14.50
N ASP A 149 4.77 9.10 -13.76
CA ASP A 149 3.97 9.74 -12.72
C ASP A 149 4.81 9.87 -11.44
N VAL A 150 5.24 11.10 -11.16
CA VAL A 150 6.14 11.41 -10.02
C VAL A 150 5.59 10.90 -8.69
N LYS A 151 4.27 10.93 -8.49
CA LYS A 151 3.65 10.43 -7.24
C LYS A 151 3.77 8.92 -7.13
N THR A 152 3.55 8.19 -8.21
CA THR A 152 3.80 6.74 -8.30
C THR A 152 5.27 6.44 -8.03
N LEU A 153 6.21 7.11 -8.73
CA LEU A 153 7.65 6.95 -8.48
C LEU A 153 8.02 7.13 -7.00
N ARG A 154 7.51 8.20 -6.39
CA ARG A 154 7.76 8.50 -4.97
C ARG A 154 7.26 7.38 -4.05
N HIS A 155 6.04 6.90 -4.28
CA HIS A 155 5.48 5.79 -3.50
C HIS A 155 6.28 4.50 -3.72
N THR A 156 6.64 4.19 -4.97
CA THR A 156 7.43 3.00 -5.32
C THR A 156 8.78 3.03 -4.62
N ALA A 157 9.54 4.13 -4.75
CA ALA A 157 10.83 4.28 -4.08
C ALA A 157 10.70 4.17 -2.54
N GLY A 158 9.63 4.72 -1.96
CA GLY A 158 9.33 4.56 -0.53
C GLY A 158 9.04 3.13 -0.12
N ALA A 159 8.31 2.37 -0.94
CA ALA A 159 8.01 0.95 -0.73
C ALA A 159 9.29 0.10 -0.84
N LEU A 160 10.10 0.31 -1.88
CA LEU A 160 11.37 -0.38 -2.07
C LEU A 160 12.35 -0.09 -0.93
N ARG A 161 12.39 1.15 -0.42
CA ARG A 161 13.20 1.50 0.76
C ARG A 161 12.79 0.66 1.97
N ASN A 162 11.50 0.51 2.19
CA ASN A 162 10.98 -0.29 3.30
C ASN A 162 11.30 -1.77 3.10
N LEU A 163 11.13 -2.32 1.89
CA LEU A 163 11.54 -3.70 1.57
C LEU A 163 13.04 -3.93 1.80
N ALA A 164 13.89 -2.98 1.37
CA ALA A 164 15.34 -3.04 1.57
C ALA A 164 15.78 -2.91 3.05
N SER A 165 14.87 -2.70 3.99
CA SER A 165 15.23 -2.56 5.42
C SER A 165 15.68 -3.88 6.07
N ASP A 166 15.38 -5.03 5.46
CA ASP A 166 15.81 -6.34 5.95
C ASP A 166 16.56 -7.18 4.91
N SER A 167 17.06 -8.35 5.30
CA SER A 167 17.90 -9.17 4.40
C SER A 167 17.17 -9.75 3.19
N GLN A 168 15.87 -10.02 3.30
CA GLN A 168 15.13 -10.68 2.22
C GLN A 168 14.86 -9.69 1.10
N GLY A 169 14.38 -8.48 1.44
CA GLY A 169 14.15 -7.43 0.45
C GLY A 169 15.45 -6.91 -0.18
N ARG A 170 16.56 -6.87 0.57
CA ARG A 170 17.89 -6.54 0.01
C ARG A 170 18.32 -7.54 -1.06
N ARG A 171 18.30 -8.85 -0.75
CA ARG A 171 18.67 -9.89 -1.73
C ARG A 171 17.78 -9.87 -2.97
N TRP A 172 16.48 -9.63 -2.79
CA TRP A 172 15.56 -9.51 -3.91
C TRP A 172 15.94 -8.34 -4.83
N LEU A 173 16.16 -7.14 -4.28
CA LEU A 173 16.58 -5.96 -5.05
C LEU A 173 17.96 -6.13 -5.70
N GLU A 174 18.91 -6.75 -5.00
CA GLU A 174 20.25 -7.07 -5.52
C GLU A 174 20.19 -7.99 -6.76
N GLY A 175 19.15 -8.82 -6.85
CA GLY A 175 18.90 -9.67 -8.01
C GLY A 175 18.34 -8.94 -9.24
N ASP A 176 17.93 -7.68 -9.12
CA ASP A 176 17.34 -6.90 -10.22
C ASP A 176 18.23 -5.71 -10.62
N ALA A 177 19.20 -5.97 -11.49
CA ALA A 177 20.15 -4.97 -11.96
C ALA A 177 19.49 -3.78 -12.68
N ALA A 178 18.35 -3.98 -13.35
CA ALA A 178 17.66 -2.90 -14.06
C ALA A 178 17.00 -1.95 -13.06
N CYS A 179 16.31 -2.49 -12.05
CA CYS A 179 15.73 -1.73 -10.96
C CYS A 179 16.81 -0.93 -10.21
N LEU A 180 17.96 -1.54 -9.90
CA LEU A 180 19.07 -0.86 -9.22
C LEU A 180 19.64 0.31 -10.01
N ARG A 181 19.90 0.15 -11.30
CA ARG A 181 20.39 1.25 -12.15
C ARG A 181 19.40 2.40 -12.19
N GLN A 182 18.11 2.09 -12.27
CA GLN A 182 17.08 3.13 -12.27
C GLN A 182 16.99 3.84 -10.91
N LEU A 183 17.12 3.12 -9.80
CA LEU A 183 17.20 3.73 -8.47
C LEU A 183 18.43 4.65 -8.31
N GLN A 184 19.57 4.31 -8.93
CA GLN A 184 20.75 5.19 -8.99
C GLN A 184 20.44 6.48 -9.74
N ALA A 185 19.78 6.40 -10.90
CA ALA A 185 19.36 7.59 -11.65
C ALA A 185 18.35 8.44 -10.85
N LEU A 186 17.39 7.78 -10.20
CA LEU A 186 16.37 8.45 -9.40
C LEU A 186 16.94 9.16 -8.16
N ALA A 187 18.12 8.79 -7.67
CA ALA A 187 18.76 9.47 -6.54
C ALA A 187 19.09 10.96 -6.83
N SER A 188 19.10 11.36 -8.10
CA SER A 188 19.28 12.75 -8.55
C SER A 188 18.01 13.35 -9.17
N HIS A 189 16.85 12.74 -8.95
CA HIS A 189 15.58 13.19 -9.53
C HIS A 189 15.14 14.56 -8.97
N PRO A 190 14.54 15.46 -9.77
CA PRO A 190 14.12 16.80 -9.32
C PRO A 190 13.08 16.78 -8.19
N ASP A 191 12.25 15.74 -8.11
CA ASP A 191 11.41 15.50 -6.94
C ASP A 191 12.25 15.02 -5.75
N VAL A 192 12.48 15.94 -4.80
CA VAL A 192 13.30 15.72 -3.59
C VAL A 192 12.89 14.46 -2.81
N SER A 193 11.59 14.17 -2.72
CA SER A 193 11.12 12.99 -1.99
C SER A 193 11.50 11.69 -2.69
N THR A 194 11.36 11.64 -4.02
CA THR A 194 11.77 10.51 -4.85
C THR A 194 13.28 10.29 -4.74
N ALA A 195 14.08 11.35 -4.93
CA ALA A 195 15.53 11.30 -4.79
C ALA A 195 15.98 10.79 -3.42
N ARG A 196 15.39 11.34 -2.34
CA ARG A 196 15.69 10.92 -0.96
C ARG A 196 15.35 9.45 -0.72
N TYR A 197 14.22 8.96 -1.22
CA TYR A 197 13.85 7.55 -1.06
C TYR A 197 14.74 6.63 -1.88
N ALA A 198 15.04 6.97 -3.13
CA ALA A 198 15.95 6.19 -3.97
C ALA A 198 17.35 6.08 -3.34
N ALA A 199 17.91 7.21 -2.89
CA ALA A 199 19.18 7.21 -2.15
C ALA A 199 19.11 6.37 -0.86
N ALA A 200 17.97 6.36 -0.16
CA ALA A 200 17.78 5.53 1.02
C ALA A 200 17.70 4.03 0.70
N VAL A 201 17.16 3.64 -0.46
CA VAL A 201 17.24 2.25 -0.94
C VAL A 201 18.71 1.86 -1.10
N LEU A 202 19.49 2.65 -1.84
CA LEU A 202 20.90 2.35 -2.12
C LEU A 202 21.72 2.21 -0.82
N ARG A 203 21.54 3.12 0.15
CA ARG A 203 22.17 3.01 1.48
C ARG A 203 21.75 1.75 2.24
N ASN A 204 20.51 1.29 2.06
CA ASN A 204 20.07 0.05 2.67
C ASN A 204 20.76 -1.18 2.03
N LEU A 205 21.16 -1.10 0.76
CA LEU A 205 21.90 -2.16 0.07
C LEU A 205 23.40 -2.14 0.38
N GLU A 206 23.96 -1.01 0.84
CA GLU A 206 25.38 -0.94 1.21
C GLU A 206 25.75 -1.98 2.28
N PRO A 207 26.96 -2.58 2.18
CA PRO A 207 27.52 -3.39 3.24
C PRO A 207 27.47 -2.63 4.58
N ARG A 208 27.18 -3.31 5.69
CA ARG A 208 26.96 -2.67 7.00
C ARG A 208 28.11 -1.76 7.46
N GLY A 209 29.33 -1.95 6.95
CA GLY A 209 30.50 -1.12 7.26
C GLY A 209 30.66 0.17 6.44
N GLN A 210 29.82 0.42 5.43
CA GLN A 210 29.88 1.60 4.55
C GLN A 210 28.70 2.57 4.74
N ARG A 211 27.71 2.20 5.55
CA ARG A 211 26.56 3.07 5.82
C ARG A 211 27.00 4.30 6.60
N ALA A 212 26.85 5.48 5.99
CA ALA A 212 27.07 6.75 6.69
C ALA A 212 26.25 6.80 8.01
N PRO A 213 26.80 7.35 9.11
CA PRO A 213 26.10 7.43 10.38
C PRO A 213 24.76 8.16 10.20
N LYS A 214 23.72 7.68 10.89
CA LYS A 214 22.43 8.38 10.93
C LYS A 214 22.67 9.73 11.60
N PHE A 215 22.69 10.81 10.83
CA PHE A 215 22.56 12.15 11.39
C PHE A 215 21.21 12.20 12.10
N THR A 216 21.27 12.28 13.43
CA THR A 216 20.12 12.53 14.29
C THR A 216 20.04 14.05 14.37
N LEU A 217 19.01 14.64 13.77
CA LEU A 217 18.60 16.01 14.05
C LEU A 217 17.47 15.95 15.08
#